data_AF-A0A6A5WU48-F1
#
_entry.id   AF-A0A6A5WU48-F1
#
_cell.length_a   1.000
_cell.length_b   1.000
_cell.length_c   1.000
_cell.angle_alpha   90.00
_cell.angle_beta   90.00
_cell.angle_gamma   90.00
#
_symmetry.space_group_name_H-M   'P 1'
#
loop_
_entity.id
_entity.type
_entity.pdbx_description
1 polymer ?
#
loop_
_entity_poly.entity_id
_entity_poly.type
_entity_poly.pdbx_seq_one_letter_code
_entity_poly.pdbx_strand_id
1 'polypeptide(L)'
;ATPTPQGVYSVVTLESAAPSGCSTSYQGAFQITVKDVDSTGYKRDVQKRAEGLTLTLADGVLLDSSKRTGYIASNYQFQFDGPPQVGAIYTAGFSICSNNSLALGGSAIFYQCLSGSFYNLYDRDWAEQCSPIYIYAM
;
A
#
# COMPACT_ATOMS: atom_id res chain seq x y z
N ALA A 1 23.32 24.91 7.09
CA ALA A 1 23.40 23.44 7.20
C ALA A 1 22.67 22.85 6.00
N THR A 2 23.37 22.12 5.15
CA THR A 2 22.74 21.31 4.09
C THR A 2 21.97 20.18 4.76
N PRO A 3 20.65 20.03 4.55
CA PRO A 3 19.92 18.90 5.11
C PRO A 3 20.42 17.63 4.45
N THR A 4 21.08 16.77 5.23
CA THR A 4 21.39 15.39 4.82
C THR A 4 20.08 14.62 4.66
N PRO A 5 19.86 13.88 3.55
CA PRO A 5 18.68 13.04 3.42
C PRO A 5 18.75 11.93 4.46
N GLN A 6 17.87 12.00 5.46
CA GLN A 6 17.70 10.96 6.45
C GLN A 6 16.69 9.94 5.88
N GLY A 7 17.18 8.89 5.23
CA GLY A 7 16.35 7.77 4.78
C GLY A 7 16.21 6.70 5.85
N VAL A 8 15.11 5.96 5.85
CA VAL A 8 14.97 4.73 6.65
C VAL A 8 15.38 3.54 5.80
N TYR A 9 16.38 2.78 6.26
CA TYR A 9 16.88 1.57 5.59
C TYR A 9 16.50 0.27 6.33
N SER A 10 15.97 0.39 7.54
CA SER A 10 15.57 -0.75 8.37
C SER A 10 14.15 -1.21 8.05
N VAL A 11 13.93 -2.51 8.21
CA VAL A 11 12.60 -3.12 8.15
C VAL A 11 11.83 -2.75 9.43
N VAL A 12 10.67 -2.12 9.25
CA VAL A 12 9.70 -1.79 10.31
C VAL A 12 8.38 -2.45 9.93
N THR A 13 7.86 -3.32 10.79
CA THR A 13 6.64 -4.09 10.51
C THR A 13 5.75 -4.17 11.73
N LEU A 14 4.48 -4.49 11.50
CA LEU A 14 3.59 -4.99 12.55
C LEU A 14 4.07 -6.35 13.07
N GLU A 15 3.83 -6.63 14.34
CA GLU A 15 4.02 -7.96 14.93
C GLU A 15 2.90 -8.93 14.55
N SER A 16 1.74 -8.41 14.12
CA SER A 16 0.63 -9.23 13.64
C SER A 16 1.02 -9.98 12.37
N ALA A 17 0.95 -11.31 12.45
CA ALA A 17 1.17 -12.18 11.31
C ALA A 17 0.18 -11.89 10.17
N ALA A 18 0.61 -12.18 8.94
CA ALA A 18 -0.26 -12.14 7.77
C ALA A 18 -1.52 -13.00 8.00
N PRO A 19 -2.69 -12.61 7.46
CA PRO A 19 -3.92 -13.39 7.64
C PRO A 19 -3.80 -14.78 7.02
N SER A 20 -4.64 -15.71 7.49
CA SER A 20 -4.69 -17.06 6.91
C SER A 20 -4.99 -17.00 5.41
N GLY A 21 -4.19 -17.68 4.60
CA GLY A 21 -4.30 -17.68 3.15
C GLY A 21 -3.60 -16.51 2.45
N CYS A 22 -2.79 -15.72 3.17
CA CYS A 22 -1.96 -14.67 2.59
C CYS A 22 -0.48 -15.04 2.60
N SER A 23 0.23 -14.70 1.53
CA SER A 23 1.66 -14.94 1.34
C SER A 23 2.44 -13.63 1.38
N THR A 24 3.54 -13.60 2.12
CA THR A 24 4.46 -12.44 2.19
C THR A 24 5.36 -12.33 0.96
N SER A 25 5.32 -13.30 0.06
CA SER A 25 6.04 -13.30 -1.21
C SER A 25 5.10 -13.64 -2.37
N TYR A 26 5.28 -12.97 -3.50
CA TYR A 26 4.49 -13.18 -4.71
C TYR A 26 5.39 -13.52 -5.88
N GLN A 27 5.00 -14.53 -6.67
CA GLN A 27 5.79 -14.97 -7.80
C GLN A 27 5.66 -13.99 -8.96
N GLY A 28 6.73 -13.26 -9.26
CA GLY A 28 6.79 -12.31 -10.37
C GLY A 28 6.30 -10.92 -10.00
N ALA A 29 6.14 -10.08 -11.02
CA ALA A 29 5.62 -8.73 -10.86
C ALA A 29 4.11 -8.70 -11.10
N PHE A 30 3.41 -7.80 -10.43
CA PHE A 30 1.96 -7.62 -10.54
C PHE A 30 1.62 -6.13 -10.60
N GLN A 31 0.44 -5.80 -11.07
CA GLN A 31 -0.12 -4.46 -10.97
C GLN A 31 -1.13 -4.39 -9.83
N ILE A 32 -1.42 -3.18 -9.35
CA ILE A 32 -2.47 -2.97 -8.35
C ILE A 32 -3.69 -2.27 -8.94
N THR A 33 -4.86 -2.62 -8.42
CA THR A 33 -6.11 -1.90 -8.64
C THR A 33 -6.86 -1.71 -7.33
N VAL A 34 -7.60 -0.62 -7.22
CA VAL A 34 -8.36 -0.24 -6.03
C VAL A 34 -9.84 -0.49 -6.26
N LYS A 35 -10.54 -1.06 -5.27
CA LYS A 35 -12.00 -1.21 -5.27
C LYS A 35 -12.58 -0.87 -3.91
N ASP A 36 -13.70 -0.15 -3.86
CA ASP A 36 -14.43 0.09 -2.61
C ASP A 36 -14.95 -1.21 -1.99
N VAL A 37 -14.96 -1.28 -0.66
CA VAL A 37 -15.45 -2.46 0.09
C VAL A 37 -16.96 -2.67 -0.10
N ASP A 38 -17.73 -1.59 -0.28
CA ASP A 38 -19.21 -1.62 -0.36
C ASP A 38 -19.77 -1.75 -1.79
N SER A 39 -18.92 -1.80 -2.82
CA SER A 39 -19.38 -1.79 -4.21
C SER A 39 -19.90 -3.16 -4.66
N THR A 40 -21.20 -3.42 -4.44
CA THR A 40 -22.02 -4.36 -5.24
C THR A 40 -22.37 -3.79 -6.62
N GLY A 41 -22.02 -2.53 -6.90
CA GLY A 41 -22.27 -1.82 -8.15
C GLY A 41 -21.10 -0.92 -8.52
N TYR A 42 -20.60 -1.11 -9.74
CA TYR A 42 -19.55 -0.33 -10.38
C TYR A 42 -19.80 1.20 -10.31
N LYS A 43 -19.29 1.88 -9.28
CA LYS A 43 -18.91 3.29 -9.44
C LYS A 43 -17.53 3.34 -10.10
N ARG A 44 -17.55 3.16 -11.43
CA ARG A 44 -16.40 3.44 -12.30
C ARG A 44 -16.16 4.96 -12.31
N ASP A 45 -15.59 5.50 -11.25
CA ASP A 45 -14.67 6.59 -11.47
C ASP A 45 -13.44 5.93 -12.09
N VAL A 46 -13.42 5.93 -13.42
CA VAL A 46 -12.22 5.69 -14.23
C VAL A 46 -11.27 6.83 -13.90
N GLN A 47 -10.69 6.78 -12.70
CA GLN A 47 -9.53 7.57 -12.41
C GLN A 47 -8.49 7.13 -13.42
N LYS A 48 -7.98 8.12 -14.15
CA LYS A 48 -6.89 7.96 -15.12
C LYS A 48 -5.98 6.88 -14.58
N ARG A 49 -5.90 5.74 -15.27
CA ARG A 49 -4.93 4.69 -14.98
C ARG A 49 -3.60 5.41 -14.85
N ALA A 50 -3.13 5.63 -13.62
CA ALA A 50 -1.71 5.84 -13.41
C ALA A 50 -1.07 4.66 -14.12
N GLU A 51 -0.16 4.91 -15.06
CA GLU A 51 0.54 3.87 -15.80
C GLU A 51 0.86 2.74 -14.80
N GLY A 52 0.24 1.57 -15.02
CA GLY A 52 -0.10 0.65 -13.94
C GLY A 52 1.11 0.39 -13.05
N LEU A 53 1.02 0.77 -11.77
CA LEU A 53 2.11 0.63 -10.82
C LEU A 53 2.50 -0.84 -10.72
N THR A 54 3.60 -1.21 -11.38
CA THR A 54 4.15 -2.57 -11.37
C THR A 54 4.96 -2.77 -10.10
N LEU A 55 4.58 -3.78 -9.33
CA LEU A 55 5.12 -4.09 -8.01
C LEU A 55 5.70 -5.50 -7.97
N THR A 56 6.60 -5.70 -7.01
CA THR A 56 7.08 -7.01 -6.57
C THR A 56 6.93 -7.10 -5.06
N LEU A 57 6.67 -8.30 -4.55
CA LEU A 57 6.51 -8.57 -3.12
C LEU A 57 7.43 -9.73 -2.74
N ALA A 58 8.36 -9.48 -1.83
CA ALA A 58 9.27 -10.49 -1.29
C ALA A 58 9.47 -10.27 0.20
N ASP A 59 9.26 -11.31 1.00
CA ASP A 59 9.45 -11.31 2.46
C ASP A 59 8.75 -10.14 3.17
N GLY A 60 7.57 -9.77 2.66
CA GLY A 60 6.74 -8.69 3.16
C GLY A 60 7.15 -7.29 2.73
N VAL A 61 8.21 -7.16 1.92
CA VAL A 61 8.70 -5.90 1.34
C VAL A 61 8.10 -5.72 -0.05
N LEU A 62 7.41 -4.59 -0.24
CA LEU A 62 6.81 -4.21 -1.51
C LEU A 62 7.74 -3.23 -2.24
N LEU A 63 8.08 -3.51 -3.50
CA LEU A 63 8.93 -2.64 -4.32
C LEU A 63 8.26 -2.30 -5.65
N ASP A 64 8.37 -1.05 -6.09
CA ASP A 64 7.95 -0.66 -7.45
C ASP A 64 9.02 -0.97 -8.52
N SER A 65 8.69 -0.69 -9.78
CA SER A 65 9.59 -0.87 -10.93
C SER A 65 10.88 -0.04 -10.85
N SER A 66 10.87 1.06 -10.10
CA SER A 66 12.02 1.92 -9.82
C SER A 66 12.77 1.53 -8.55
N LYS A 67 12.45 0.37 -7.95
CA LYS A 67 13.02 -0.13 -6.69
C LYS A 67 12.79 0.79 -5.50
N ARG A 68 11.73 1.61 -5.54
CA ARG A 68 11.25 2.35 -4.37
C ARG A 68 10.44 1.41 -3.48
N THR A 69 10.58 1.57 -2.18
CA THR A 69 9.87 0.76 -1.18
C THR A 69 8.47 1.31 -0.98
N GLY A 70 7.47 0.45 -1.12
CA GLY A 70 6.09 0.71 -0.69
C GLY A 70 6.02 0.66 0.83
N TYR A 71 5.54 1.73 1.45
CA TYR A 71 5.60 1.90 2.90
C TYR A 71 4.45 2.77 3.42
N ILE A 72 4.19 2.72 4.73
CA ILE A 72 3.27 3.62 5.43
C ILE A 72 4.08 4.75 6.05
N ALA A 73 3.83 5.97 5.61
CA ALA A 73 4.49 7.18 6.10
C ALA A 73 3.94 7.63 7.46
N SER A 74 4.62 8.58 8.12
CA SER A 74 4.23 9.09 9.45
C SER A 74 2.85 9.76 9.48
N ASN A 75 2.33 10.16 8.31
CA ASN A 75 0.98 10.68 8.10
C ASN A 75 -0.01 9.59 7.64
N TYR A 76 0.30 8.31 7.87
CA TYR A 76 -0.52 7.13 7.55
C TYR A 76 -0.65 6.80 6.06
N GLN A 77 -0.03 7.59 5.18
CA GLN A 77 -0.14 7.43 3.74
C GLN A 77 0.63 6.21 3.25
N PHE A 78 0.00 5.39 2.42
CA PHE A 78 0.66 4.36 1.64
C PHE A 78 1.28 4.98 0.39
N GLN A 79 2.61 4.96 0.31
CA GLN A 79 3.37 5.60 -0.76
C GLN A 79 4.66 4.84 -1.09
N PHE A 80 5.39 5.31 -2.10
CA PHE A 80 6.62 4.68 -2.61
C PHE A 80 7.77 5.69 -2.68
N ASP A 81 8.83 5.45 -1.91
CA ASP A 81 10.05 6.26 -1.92
C ASP A 81 11.31 5.39 -1.87
N GLY A 82 12.43 5.95 -2.32
CA GLY A 82 13.74 5.30 -2.33
C GLY A 82 14.83 6.26 -1.89
N PRO A 83 15.22 6.28 -0.60
CA PRO A 83 14.73 5.46 0.52
C PRO A 83 13.38 5.96 1.11
N PRO A 84 12.65 5.12 1.88
CA PRO A 84 11.55 5.59 2.72
C PRO A 84 11.92 6.80 3.58
N GLN A 85 10.96 7.70 3.78
CA GLN A 85 11.15 8.92 4.57
C GLN A 85 11.33 8.61 6.06
N VAL A 86 12.03 9.49 6.79
CA VAL A 86 12.11 9.43 8.26
C VAL A 86 10.71 9.35 8.86
N GLY A 87 10.56 8.48 9.86
CA GLY A 87 9.28 8.32 10.53
C GLY A 87 8.30 7.42 9.79
N ALA A 88 8.75 6.71 8.74
CA ALA A 88 8.03 5.59 8.17
C ALA A 88 7.54 4.65 9.29
N ILE A 89 6.23 4.43 9.33
CA ILE A 89 5.56 3.60 10.33
C ILE A 89 5.78 2.12 9.99
N TYR A 90 5.64 1.75 8.72
CA TYR A 90 5.90 0.38 8.25
C TYR A 90 6.62 0.42 6.91
N THR A 91 7.73 -0.30 6.79
CA THR A 91 8.49 -0.50 5.53
C THR A 91 8.38 -1.94 5.00
N ALA A 92 7.75 -2.84 5.77
CA ALA A 92 7.35 -4.17 5.33
C ALA A 92 6.11 -4.65 6.13
N GLY A 93 5.77 -5.93 6.00
CA GLY A 93 4.56 -6.52 6.60
C GLY A 93 3.40 -6.62 5.60
N PHE A 94 3.68 -6.45 4.31
CA PHE A 94 2.69 -6.66 3.25
C PHE A 94 2.53 -8.15 2.95
N SER A 95 1.34 -8.55 2.52
CA SER A 95 1.07 -9.90 2.01
C SER A 95 -0.01 -9.85 0.93
N ILE A 96 -0.06 -10.87 0.07
CA ILE A 96 -1.14 -11.06 -0.91
C ILE A 96 -1.95 -12.27 -0.51
N CYS A 97 -3.25 -12.08 -0.34
CA CYS A 97 -4.22 -13.10 0.03
C CYS A 97 -4.70 -13.92 -1.17
N SER A 98 -5.28 -15.09 -0.92
CA SER A 98 -5.78 -16.02 -1.95
C SER A 98 -6.83 -15.45 -2.90
N ASN A 99 -7.52 -14.37 -2.50
CA ASN A 99 -8.44 -13.57 -3.32
C ASN A 99 -7.75 -12.41 -4.06
N ASN A 100 -6.42 -12.41 -4.08
CA ASN A 100 -5.52 -11.38 -4.60
C ASN A 100 -5.56 -10.03 -3.86
N SER A 101 -6.21 -9.91 -2.70
CA SER A 101 -6.14 -8.65 -1.95
C SER A 101 -4.77 -8.48 -1.30
N LEU A 102 -4.20 -7.29 -1.44
CA LEU A 102 -3.06 -6.84 -0.64
C LEU A 102 -3.52 -6.67 0.81
N ALA A 103 -2.71 -7.12 1.74
CA ALA A 103 -2.88 -6.96 3.17
C ALA A 103 -1.64 -6.36 3.80
N LEU A 104 -1.83 -5.66 4.92
CA LEU A 104 -0.77 -5.13 5.78
C LEU A 104 -1.00 -5.62 7.20
N GLY A 105 -0.03 -6.35 7.76
CA GLY A 105 -0.21 -7.07 9.02
C GLY A 105 -1.43 -7.98 8.95
N GLY A 106 -2.41 -7.77 9.82
CA GLY A 106 -3.63 -8.60 9.91
C GLY A 106 -4.85 -8.11 9.11
N SER A 107 -4.74 -7.04 8.31
CA SER A 107 -5.89 -6.44 7.60
C SER A 107 -5.65 -6.34 6.09
N ALA A 108 -6.69 -6.63 5.30
CA ALA A 108 -6.73 -6.37 3.85
C ALA A 108 -7.49 -5.06 3.49
N ILE A 109 -7.99 -4.35 4.50
CA ILE A 109 -8.71 -3.09 4.31
C ILE A 109 -7.71 -1.96 4.35
N PHE A 110 -7.70 -1.16 3.28
CA PHE A 110 -7.05 0.13 3.19
C PHE A 110 -8.11 1.22 3.12
N TYR A 111 -7.69 2.47 3.10
CA TYR A 111 -8.58 3.62 2.99
C TYR A 111 -8.14 4.54 1.87
N GLN A 112 -9.08 5.05 1.11
CA GLN A 112 -8.83 6.10 0.12
C GLN A 112 -9.48 7.40 0.61
N CYS A 113 -8.77 8.53 0.51
CA CYS A 113 -9.31 9.82 0.94
C CYS A 113 -9.10 10.85 -0.17
N LEU A 114 -10.19 11.52 -0.57
CA LEU A 114 -10.15 12.48 -1.66
C LEU A 114 -9.32 13.70 -1.25
N SER A 115 -8.33 14.06 -2.05
CA SER A 115 -7.49 15.24 -1.89
C SER A 115 -7.43 16.00 -3.21
N GLY A 116 -8.23 17.06 -3.31
CA GLY A 116 -8.41 17.78 -4.57
C GLY A 116 -9.07 16.90 -5.63
N SER A 117 -8.29 16.46 -6.63
CA SER A 117 -8.78 15.67 -7.77
C SER A 117 -8.29 14.21 -7.78
N PHE A 118 -7.61 13.76 -6.73
CA PHE A 118 -7.07 12.40 -6.64
C PHE A 118 -7.29 11.81 -5.25
N TYR A 119 -7.31 10.48 -5.15
CA TYR A 119 -7.34 9.79 -3.86
C TYR A 119 -5.91 9.47 -3.40
N ASN A 120 -5.64 9.77 -2.14
CA ASN A 120 -4.49 9.21 -1.43
C ASN A 120 -4.91 7.92 -0.72
N LEU A 121 -3.99 6.96 -0.62
CA LEU A 121 -4.22 5.68 0.04
C LEU A 121 -3.61 5.68 1.44
N TYR A 122 -4.27 5.03 2.41
CA TYR A 122 -3.87 5.02 3.82
C TYR A 122 -4.08 3.65 4.46
N ASP A 123 -3.32 3.37 5.53
CA ASP A 123 -3.43 2.13 6.32
C ASP A 123 -4.63 2.11 7.27
N ARG A 124 -5.26 3.27 7.52
CA ARG A 124 -6.35 3.44 8.48
C ARG A 124 -7.30 4.55 8.07
N ASP A 125 -8.49 4.52 8.64
CA ASP A 125 -9.42 5.65 8.62
C ASP A 125 -8.88 6.77 9.51
N TRP A 126 -8.42 7.87 8.92
CA TRP A 126 -7.82 8.99 9.66
C TRP A 126 -8.55 10.31 9.45
N ALA A 127 -9.51 10.37 8.52
CA ALA A 127 -10.26 11.59 8.20
C ALA A 127 -11.65 11.25 7.64
N GLU A 128 -12.63 12.12 7.87
CA GLU A 128 -14.05 11.87 7.55
C GLU A 128 -14.32 11.60 6.06
N GLN A 129 -13.48 12.13 5.16
CA GLN A 129 -13.58 11.92 3.72
C GLN A 129 -12.97 10.60 3.22
N CYS A 130 -12.52 9.74 4.13
CA CYS A 130 -11.93 8.46 3.80
C CYS A 130 -13.00 7.38 3.63
N SER A 131 -12.84 6.51 2.63
CA SER A 131 -13.69 5.34 2.44
C SER A 131 -12.85 4.06 2.41
N PRO A 132 -13.38 2.94 2.94
CA PRO A 132 -12.67 1.68 2.96
C PRO A 132 -12.58 1.08 1.55
N ILE A 133 -11.41 0.54 1.23
CA ILE A 133 -11.10 -0.08 -0.06
C ILE A 133 -10.35 -1.40 0.13
N TYR A 134 -10.39 -2.24 -0.90
CA TYR A 134 -9.43 -3.30 -1.15
C TYR A 134 -8.47 -2.87 -2.25
N ILE A 135 -7.21 -3.27 -2.11
CA ILE A 135 -6.20 -3.19 -3.17
C ILE A 135 -5.98 -4.61 -3.68
N TYR A 136 -6.12 -4.85 -4.99
CA TYR A 136 -5.94 -6.16 -5.60
C TYR A 136 -4.69 -6.23 -6.46
N ALA A 137 -3.93 -7.32 -6.32
CA ALA A 137 -2.87 -7.70 -7.25
C ALA A 137 -3.47 -8.35 -8.51
N MET A 138 -3.00 -7.93 -9.69
CA MET A 138 -3.47 -8.38 -11.01
C MET A 138 -2.34 -8.55 -12.01
#